data_AF-A0A8X6FBW5-F1
#
_entry.id   AF-A0A8X6FBW5-F1
#
_cell.length_a   1.000
_cell.length_b   1.000
_cell.length_c   1.000
_cell.angle_alpha   90.00
_cell.angle_beta   90.00
_cell.angle_gamma   90.00
#
_symmetry.space_group_name_H-M   'P 1'
#
loop_
_entity.id
_entity.type
_entity.pdbx_description
1 polymer ?
#
loop_
_entity_poly.entity_id
_entity_poly.type
_entity_poly.pdbx_seq_one_letter_code
_entity_poly.pdbx_strand_id
1 'polypeptide(L)'
;MYDLKERIKVFQHQQLFYLWGFYTPHICFFKAEAIKQLLSKGKEENEKSWHYDILHPLAGTGLITSPIEKWKPRRKLLTPCFHSDI
;
A
#
# COMPACT_ATOMS: atom_id res chain seq x y z
N MET A 1 2.36 3.92 -28.27
CA MET A 1 2.28 2.47 -27.94
C MET A 1 3.66 1.79 -27.87
N TYR A 2 4.76 2.51 -27.56
CA TYR A 2 6.12 1.94 -27.48
C TYR A 2 6.62 1.72 -26.03
N ASP A 3 5.96 2.31 -25.04
CA ASP A 3 6.41 2.37 -23.65
C ASP A 3 6.14 1.08 -22.85
N LEU A 4 5.03 0.38 -23.16
CA LEU A 4 4.60 -0.78 -22.38
C LEU A 4 5.57 -1.97 -22.48
N LYS A 5 6.13 -2.21 -23.67
CA LYS A 5 7.05 -3.35 -23.91
C LYS A 5 8.37 -3.18 -23.16
N GLU A 6 8.87 -1.95 -23.08
CA GLU A 6 10.12 -1.63 -22.36
C GLU A 6 9.90 -1.71 -20.85
N ARG A 7 8.76 -1.22 -20.35
CA ARG A 7 8.40 -1.38 -18.93
C ARG A 7 8.28 -2.84 -18.52
N ILE A 8 7.66 -3.70 -19.35
CA ILE A 8 7.55 -5.14 -19.08
C ILE A 8 8.93 -5.81 -18.95
N LYS A 9 9.90 -5.45 -19.80
CA LYS A 9 11.28 -5.96 -19.69
C LYS A 9 11.96 -5.52 -18.39
N VAL A 10 11.80 -4.25 -18.00
CA VAL A 10 12.33 -3.75 -16.73
C VAL A 10 11.70 -4.48 -15.55
N PHE A 11 10.39 -4.75 -15.60
CA PHE A 11 9.67 -5.49 -14.55
C PHE A 11 10.14 -6.94 -14.44
N GLN A 12 10.33 -7.65 -15.56
CA GLN A 12 10.89 -9.01 -15.55
C GLN A 12 12.27 -9.07 -14.90
N HIS A 13 13.15 -8.11 -15.20
CA HIS A 13 14.50 -8.08 -14.65
C HIS A 13 14.53 -7.72 -13.15
N GLN A 14 13.56 -6.94 -12.67
CA GLN A 14 13.48 -6.51 -11.27
C GLN A 14 12.58 -7.40 -10.39
N GLN A 15 12.10 -8.54 -10.90
CA GLN A 15 11.12 -9.41 -10.24
C GLN A 15 9.87 -8.65 -9.77
N LEU A 16 9.37 -7.80 -10.66
CA LEU A 16 8.11 -7.08 -10.51
C LEU A 16 7.07 -7.77 -11.40
N PHE A 17 5.87 -7.98 -10.87
CA PHE A 17 4.77 -8.56 -11.64
C PHE A 17 3.76 -7.47 -11.97
N TYR A 18 3.25 -7.49 -13.19
CA TYR A 18 2.17 -6.62 -13.64
C TYR A 18 0.89 -7.43 -13.71
N LEU A 19 -0.12 -7.00 -12.94
CA LEU A 19 -1.43 -7.63 -12.91
C LEU A 19 -2.49 -6.61 -13.32
N TRP A 20 -3.34 -6.97 -14.26
CA TRP A 20 -4.56 -6.21 -14.51
C TRP A 20 -5.65 -6.69 -13.56
N GLY A 21 -6.17 -5.78 -12.73
CA GLY A 21 -7.27 -6.04 -11.80
C GLY A 21 -8.44 -5.13 -12.13
N PHE A 22 -9.62 -5.70 -12.39
CA PHE A 22 -10.79 -4.97 -12.88
C PHE A 22 -10.47 -4.10 -14.11
N TYR A 23 -10.45 -2.78 -13.94
CA TYR A 23 -10.18 -1.78 -14.98
C TYR A 23 -8.85 -1.05 -14.76
N THR A 24 -8.07 -1.47 -13.77
CA THR A 24 -6.86 -0.78 -13.32
C THR A 24 -5.64 -1.69 -13.37
N PRO A 25 -4.51 -1.20 -13.92
CA PRO A 25 -3.26 -1.92 -13.85
C PRO A 25 -2.62 -1.82 -12.46
N HIS A 26 -2.13 -2.93 -11.94
CA HIS A 26 -1.41 -3.03 -10.68
C HIS A 26 0.01 -3.53 -10.92
N ILE A 27 0.97 -2.93 -10.19
CA ILE A 27 2.36 -3.36 -10.15
C ILE A 27 2.63 -3.96 -8.77
N CYS A 28 3.00 -5.23 -8.74
CA CYS A 28 3.31 -5.95 -7.51
C CYS A 28 4.83 -6.04 -7.32
N PHE A 29 5.29 -5.58 -6.16
CA PHE A 29 6.70 -5.64 -5.74
C PHE A 29 6.93 -6.87 -4.87
N PHE A 30 7.93 -7.70 -5.17
CA PHE A 30 8.29 -8.87 -4.36
C PHE A 30 9.63 -8.73 -3.63
N LYS A 31 10.55 -7.92 -4.15
CA LYS A 31 11.86 -7.71 -3.53
C LYS A 31 11.72 -6.87 -2.26
N ALA A 32 12.17 -7.41 -1.12
CA ALA A 32 12.11 -6.73 0.17
C ALA A 32 12.81 -5.35 0.15
N GLU A 33 13.91 -5.22 -0.58
CA GLU A 33 14.63 -3.96 -0.73
C GLU A 33 13.80 -2.88 -1.46
N ALA A 34 13.11 -3.26 -2.54
CA ALA A 34 12.26 -2.36 -3.29
C ALA A 34 11.04 -1.93 -2.47
N ILE A 35 10.42 -2.88 -1.74
CA ILE A 35 9.32 -2.60 -0.80
C ILE A 35 9.79 -1.65 0.29
N LYS A 36 10.97 -1.89 0.88
CA LYS A 36 11.53 -1.03 1.92
C LYS A 36 11.76 0.39 1.39
N GLN A 37 12.35 0.53 0.21
CA GLN A 37 12.56 1.85 -0.40
C GLN A 37 11.24 2.57 -0.67
N LEU A 38 10.23 1.87 -1.20
CA LEU A 38 8.89 2.42 -1.44
C LEU A 38 8.23 2.86 -0.14
N LEU A 39 8.24 2.02 0.89
CA LEU A 39 7.66 2.33 2.20
C LEU A 39 8.43 3.40 2.99
N SER A 40 9.73 3.60 2.68
CA SER A 40 10.57 4.59 3.35
C SER A 40 10.47 5.97 2.71
N LYS A 41 10.05 6.06 1.43
CA LYS A 41 9.70 7.34 0.80
C LYS A 41 8.43 7.89 1.46
N GLY A 42 8.45 9.18 1.76
CA GLY A 42 7.67 9.83 2.81
C GLY A 42 6.13 9.73 2.74
N LYS A 43 5.49 10.33 3.75
CA LYS A 43 4.05 10.30 4.03
C LYS A 43 3.11 10.54 2.83
N GLU A 44 3.52 11.32 1.83
CA GLU A 44 2.65 11.75 0.72
C GLU A 44 2.39 10.64 -0.31
N GLU A 45 3.32 9.70 -0.51
CA GLU A 45 3.13 8.57 -1.44
C GLU A 45 2.41 7.37 -0.79
N ASN A 46 2.22 7.39 0.54
CA ASN A 46 1.56 6.33 1.31
C ASN A 46 0.13 6.68 1.72
N GLU A 47 -0.51 7.57 0.97
CA GLU A 47 -1.95 7.77 1.10
C GLU A 47 -2.71 6.47 0.79
N LYS A 48 -3.83 6.29 1.48
CA LYS A 48 -4.68 5.13 1.31
C LYS A 48 -5.24 5.16 -0.11
N SER A 49 -4.91 4.15 -0.91
CA SER A 49 -5.44 4.03 -2.27
C SER A 49 -6.97 3.91 -2.26
N TRP A 50 -7.62 4.20 -3.38
CA TRP A 50 -9.05 3.99 -3.61
C TRP A 50 -9.55 2.56 -3.26
N HIS A 51 -8.68 1.54 -3.24
CA HIS A 51 -9.05 0.20 -2.75
C HIS A 51 -9.60 0.21 -1.31
N TYR A 52 -9.20 1.17 -0.48
CA TYR A 52 -9.72 1.30 0.88
C TYR A 52 -11.17 1.78 0.90
N ASP A 53 -11.69 2.35 -0.19
CA ASP A 53 -13.10 2.73 -0.33
C ASP A 53 -14.02 1.51 -0.36
N ILE A 54 -13.53 0.39 -0.88
CA ILE A 54 -14.25 -0.90 -0.83
C ILE A 54 -14.47 -1.35 0.62
N LEU A 55 -13.56 -0.97 1.52
CA LEU A 55 -13.64 -1.30 2.94
C LEU A 55 -14.42 -0.27 3.76
N HIS A 56 -14.75 0.90 3.21
CA HIS A 56 -15.53 1.93 3.93
C HIS A 56 -16.90 1.45 4.42
N PRO A 57 -17.69 0.66 3.67
CA PRO A 57 -18.97 0.12 4.17
C PRO A 57 -18.82 -0.80 5.37
N LEU A 58 -17.68 -1.51 5.49
CA LEU A 58 -17.45 -2.51 6.53
C LEU A 58 -16.71 -1.96 7.75
N ALA A 59 -15.72 -1.09 7.54
CA ALA A 59 -14.83 -0.58 8.57
C ALA A 59 -14.96 0.94 8.80
N GLY A 60 -15.87 1.61 8.10
CA GLY A 60 -16.06 3.06 8.17
C GLY A 60 -14.78 3.82 7.87
N THR A 61 -14.60 4.99 8.48
CA THR A 61 -13.31 5.72 8.52
C THR A 61 -12.48 5.32 9.76
N GLY A 62 -12.48 4.01 10.07
CA GLY A 62 -11.77 3.42 11.19
C GLY A 62 -10.24 3.46 10.99
N LEU A 63 -9.52 2.67 11.78
CA LEU A 63 -8.05 2.71 11.77
C LEU A 63 -7.47 2.41 10.38
N ILE A 64 -8.00 1.42 9.69
CA ILE A 64 -7.41 0.86 8.45
C ILE A 64 -7.59 1.77 7.23
N THR A 65 -8.73 2.48 7.17
CA THR A 65 -9.19 3.31 6.05
C THR A 65 -8.94 4.80 6.28
N SER A 66 -8.62 5.22 7.51
CA SER A 66 -8.41 6.63 7.82
C SER A 66 -7.11 7.19 7.19
N PRO A 67 -7.12 8.49 6.79
CA PRO A 67 -5.92 9.19 6.33
C PRO A 67 -4.78 9.15 7.36
N ILE A 68 -3.54 9.36 6.90
CA ILE A 68 -2.33 9.27 7.73
C ILE A 68 -2.40 10.13 9.01
N GLU A 69 -3.03 11.31 8.91
CA GLU A 69 -3.20 12.25 10.02
C GLU A 69 -4.09 11.71 11.13
N LYS A 70 -5.12 10.93 10.78
CA LYS A 70 -6.04 10.29 11.73
C LYS A 70 -5.53 8.92 12.16
N TRP A 71 -4.89 8.17 11.26
CA TRP A 71 -4.37 6.83 11.52
C TRP A 71 -3.23 6.83 12.54
N LYS A 72 -2.23 7.70 12.35
CA LYS A 72 -1.02 7.70 13.19
C LYS A 72 -1.30 7.90 14.69
N PRO A 73 -2.09 8.91 15.12
CA PRO A 73 -2.39 9.09 16.55
C PRO A 73 -3.24 7.95 17.10
N ARG A 74 -4.24 7.46 16.35
CA ARG A 74 -5.09 6.34 16.78
C ARG A 74 -4.31 5.03 16.93
N ARG A 75 -3.40 4.73 16.00
CA ARG A 75 -2.52 3.55 16.10
C ARG A 75 -1.63 3.65 17.33
N LYS A 76 -1.03 4.82 17.59
CA LYS A 76 -0.18 5.03 18.78
C LYS A 76 -0.95 4.77 20.08
N LEU A 77 -2.20 5.24 20.15
CA LEU A 77 -3.08 5.02 21.30
C LEU A 77 -3.46 3.55 21.49
N LEU A 78 -3.74 2.83 20.39
CA LEU A 78 -4.23 1.45 20.42
C LEU A 78 -3.13 0.40 20.54
N THR A 79 -1.92 0.68 20.04
CA THR A 79 -0.76 -0.23 20.11
C THR A 79 -0.56 -0.90 21.49
N PRO A 80 -0.62 -0.18 22.64
CA PRO A 80 -0.45 -0.83 23.95
C PRO A 80 -1.53 -1.86 24.28
N CYS A 81 -2.77 -1.73 23.78
CA CYS A 81 -3.85 -2.70 24.03
C CYS A 81 -3.62 -4.06 23.34
N PHE A 82 -2.66 -4.14 22.43
CA PHE A 82 -2.30 -5.35 21.68
C PHE A 82 -0.92 -5.91 22.07
N HIS A 83 -0.23 -5.26 23.01
CA HIS A 83 0.90 -5.88 23.69
C HIS A 83 0.32 -6.65 24.86
N SER A 84 0.43 -7.97 24.82
CA SER A 84 0.10 -8.79 25.99
C SER A 84 1.18 -8.53 27.03
N ASP A 85 0.92 -7.63 27.98
CA ASP A 85 1.72 -7.52 29.22
C ASP A 85 1.30 -8.61 30.23
N ILE A 86 1.11 -9.85 29.73
CA ILE A 86 0.86 -11.07 30.50
C ILE A 86 1.85 -12.13 30.03
#